data_AF-A0A530ACZ9-F1
#
_entry.id   AF-A0A530ACZ9-F1
#
_cell.length_a   1.000
_cell.length_b   1.000
_cell.length_c   1.000
_cell.angle_alpha   90.00
_cell.angle_beta   90.00
_cell.angle_gamma   90.00
#
_symmetry.space_group_name_H-M   'P 1'
#
loop_
_entity.id
_entity.type
_entity.pdbx_description
1 polymer ?
#
loop_
_entity_poly.entity_id
_entity_poly.type
_entity_poly.pdbx_seq_one_letter_code
_entity_poly.pdbx_strand_id
1 'polypeptide(L)'
;YIDPLDKMGLVKSEVATATTLVARTNVTHKPYDDKRVRNALQMAVDNNQVMQLGYNGRGTVGENHHVAPIHPEYYPLPKKERDAAVVA
;
A
#
# COMPACT_ATOMS: atom_id res chain seq x y z
N TYR A 1 11.30 -7.38 -16.65
CA TYR A 1 11.91 -8.73 -16.57
C TYR A 1 10.88 -9.84 -16.70
N ILE A 2 9.69 -9.74 -16.08
CA ILE A 2 8.64 -10.77 -16.22
C ILE A 2 7.94 -10.73 -17.59
N ASP A 3 7.71 -9.55 -18.19
CA ASP A 3 6.95 -9.44 -19.45
C ASP A 3 7.58 -10.18 -20.65
N PRO A 4 8.92 -10.25 -20.78
CA PRO A 4 9.56 -11.16 -21.72
C PRO A 4 9.31 -12.65 -21.42
N LEU A 5 9.31 -13.06 -20.15
CA LEU A 5 9.09 -14.46 -19.74
C LEU A 5 7.65 -14.91 -20.03
N ASP A 6 6.68 -14.02 -19.84
CA ASP A 6 5.26 -14.27 -20.16
C ASP A 6 5.04 -14.58 -21.66
N LYS A 7 5.92 -14.08 -22.54
CA LYS A 7 5.86 -14.35 -23.99
C LYS A 7 6.45 -15.69 -24.40
N MET A 8 7.11 -16.41 -23.49
CA MET A 8 7.82 -17.66 -23.79
C MET A 8 6.96 -18.92 -23.66
N GLY A 9 5.65 -18.77 -23.37
CA GLY A 9 4.72 -19.91 -23.25
C GLY A 9 4.98 -20.80 -22.03
N LEU A 10 5.69 -20.29 -21.03
CA LEU A 10 6.01 -21.01 -19.80
C LEU A 10 4.79 -21.12 -18.88
N VAL A 11 4.76 -22.15 -18.02
CA VAL A 11 3.76 -22.25 -16.96
C VAL A 11 4.09 -21.24 -15.87
N LYS A 12 3.21 -20.26 -15.66
CA LYS A 12 3.34 -19.27 -14.59
C LYS A 12 2.82 -19.84 -13.28
N SER A 13 3.65 -19.77 -12.24
CA SER A 13 3.26 -20.05 -10.85
C SER A 13 3.36 -18.75 -10.05
N GLU A 14 2.32 -18.45 -9.26
CA GLU A 14 2.23 -17.24 -8.48
C GLU A 14 1.59 -17.55 -7.12
N VAL A 15 2.12 -16.92 -6.07
CA VAL A 15 1.60 -17.03 -4.71
C VAL A 15 1.65 -15.66 -4.05
N ALA A 16 0.55 -15.26 -3.42
CA ALA A 16 0.52 -14.05 -2.61
C ALA A 16 1.38 -14.23 -1.36
N THR A 17 2.19 -13.22 -1.03
CA THR A 17 2.97 -13.19 0.22
C THR A 17 2.40 -12.13 1.17
N ALA A 18 2.73 -12.23 2.46
CA ALA A 18 2.36 -11.20 3.44
C ALA A 18 3.28 -9.96 3.38
N THR A 19 4.22 -9.90 2.43
CA THR A 19 5.14 -8.77 2.29
C THR A 19 4.38 -7.50 1.91
N THR A 20 4.56 -6.43 2.68
CA THR A 20 3.87 -5.15 2.47
C THR A 20 4.87 -4.01 2.41
N LEU A 21 4.78 -3.17 1.38
CA LEU A 21 5.49 -1.90 1.33
C LEU A 21 4.80 -0.89 2.25
N VAL A 22 5.54 -0.29 3.17
CA VAL A 22 5.02 0.69 4.13
C VAL A 22 5.93 1.92 4.17
N ALA A 23 5.35 3.09 3.97
CA ALA A 23 6.00 4.37 4.26
C ALA A 23 5.56 4.87 5.64
N ARG A 24 6.52 5.30 6.47
CA ARG A 24 6.25 5.83 7.81
C ARG A 24 6.99 7.13 8.02
N THR A 25 6.32 8.07 8.67
CA THR A 25 6.91 9.35 9.07
C THR A 25 7.66 9.21 10.38
N ASN A 26 8.72 9.98 10.57
CA ASN A 26 9.42 10.05 11.85
C ASN A 26 8.63 10.90 12.86
N VAL A 27 7.89 10.24 13.76
CA VAL A 27 6.92 10.87 14.67
C VAL A 27 7.50 11.82 15.71
N THR A 28 8.84 11.89 15.86
CA THR A 28 9.49 12.83 16.80
C THR A 28 10.04 14.07 16.10
N HIS A 29 9.92 14.15 14.77
CA HIS A 29 10.46 15.23 13.97
C HIS A 29 9.35 16.06 13.33
N LYS A 30 9.43 17.39 13.47
CA LYS A 30 8.50 18.32 12.82
C LYS A 30 8.54 18.15 11.29
N PRO A 31 7.38 18.19 10.59
CA PRO A 31 6.02 18.44 11.11
C PRO A 31 5.26 17.16 11.51
N TYR A 32 5.92 16.00 11.56
CA TYR A 32 5.28 14.70 11.76
C TYR A 32 5.06 14.34 13.24
N ASP A 33 5.48 15.18 14.17
CA ASP A 33 5.08 15.14 15.58
C ASP A 33 3.57 15.38 15.73
N ASP A 34 2.97 16.19 14.86
CA ASP A 34 1.52 16.39 14.81
C ASP A 34 0.78 15.21 14.14
N LYS A 35 -0.15 14.58 14.88
CA LYS A 35 -0.98 13.49 14.36
C LYS A 35 -1.83 13.90 13.17
N ARG A 36 -2.29 15.15 13.12
CA ARG A 36 -3.14 15.66 12.04
C ARG A 36 -2.38 15.70 10.72
N VAL A 37 -1.11 16.12 10.75
CA VAL A 37 -0.21 16.09 9.59
C VAL A 37 -0.03 14.66 9.08
N ARG A 38 0.15 13.68 9.97
CA ARG A 38 0.30 12.27 9.57
C ARG A 38 -0.98 11.69 8.96
N ASN A 39 -2.14 12.03 9.52
CA ASN A 39 -3.43 11.61 8.98
C ASN A 39 -3.71 12.27 7.62
N ALA A 40 -3.43 13.57 7.49
CA ALA A 40 -3.56 14.30 6.24
C ALA A 40 -2.65 13.69 5.15
N LEU A 41 -1.40 13.37 5.49
CA LEU A 41 -0.49 12.67 4.58
C LEU A 41 -1.05 11.32 4.14
N GLN A 42 -1.58 10.52 5.06
CA GLN A 42 -2.19 9.23 4.73
C GLN A 42 -3.36 9.37 3.75
N MET A 43 -4.22 10.37 3.94
CA MET A 43 -5.39 10.63 3.10
C MET A 43 -5.04 11.30 1.77
N ALA A 44 -3.93 12.03 1.68
CA ALA A 44 -3.47 12.65 0.44
C ALA A 44 -2.93 11.63 -0.59
N VAL A 45 -2.49 10.45 -0.13
CA VAL A 45 -1.86 9.42 -0.95
C VAL A 45 -2.89 8.47 -1.57
N ASP A 46 -2.73 8.19 -2.86
CA ASP A 46 -3.46 7.15 -3.57
C ASP A 46 -2.66 5.83 -3.55
N ASN A 47 -3.07 4.88 -2.72
CA ASN A 47 -2.38 3.59 -2.61
C ASN A 47 -2.38 2.79 -3.93
N ASN A 48 -3.39 2.96 -4.80
CA ASN A 48 -3.39 2.31 -6.10
C ASN A 48 -2.33 2.93 -7.03
N GLN A 49 -2.20 4.25 -7.05
CA GLN A 49 -1.12 4.89 -7.82
C GLN A 49 0.27 4.45 -7.33
N VAL A 50 0.47 4.33 -6.01
CA VAL A 50 1.72 3.80 -5.44
C VAL A 50 1.98 2.37 -5.91
N MET A 51 0.97 1.50 -5.94
CA MET A 51 1.10 0.13 -6.43
C MET A 51 1.45 0.07 -7.93
N GLN A 52 0.79 0.90 -8.76
CA GLN A 52 1.07 0.95 -10.19
C GLN A 52 2.49 1.43 -10.48
N LEU A 53 2.93 2.51 -9.83
CA LEU A 53 4.23 3.13 -10.08
C LEU A 53 5.39 2.39 -9.39
N GLY A 54 5.19 1.91 -8.17
CA GLY A 54 6.22 1.29 -7.35
C GLY A 54 6.37 -0.22 -7.55
N TYR A 55 5.34 -0.89 -8.05
CA TYR A 55 5.33 -2.35 -8.19
C TYR A 55 4.71 -2.85 -9.51
N ASN A 56 4.51 -1.96 -10.49
CA ASN A 56 3.92 -2.28 -11.80
C ASN A 56 2.60 -3.06 -11.70
N GLY A 57 1.78 -2.76 -10.67
CA GLY A 57 0.50 -3.42 -10.46
C GLY A 57 0.59 -4.90 -10.02
N ARG A 58 1.78 -5.41 -9.70
CA ARG A 58 2.00 -6.84 -9.40
C ARG A 58 1.73 -7.20 -7.93
N GLY A 59 0.58 -6.82 -7.40
CA GLY A 59 0.25 -7.08 -6.01
C GLY A 59 -1.17 -6.68 -5.66
N THR A 60 -1.46 -6.62 -4.36
CA THR A 60 -2.75 -6.17 -3.83
C THR A 60 -2.58 -4.79 -3.20
N VAL A 61 -3.51 -3.87 -3.47
CA VAL A 61 -3.49 -2.52 -2.90
C VAL A 61 -3.58 -2.61 -1.37
N GLY A 62 -2.65 -1.95 -0.67
CA GLY A 62 -2.61 -1.95 0.78
C GLY A 62 -3.77 -1.18 1.42
N GLU A 63 -4.32 -1.73 2.50
CA GLU A 63 -5.49 -1.19 3.22
C GLU A 63 -5.13 -0.29 4.41
N ASN A 64 -3.85 0.09 4.52
CA ASN A 64 -3.30 0.89 5.62
C ASN A 64 -3.46 0.25 7.03
N HIS A 65 -3.37 -1.08 7.10
CA HIS A 65 -3.19 -1.84 8.35
C HIS A 65 -2.23 -3.02 8.13
N HIS A 66 -1.74 -3.62 9.23
CA HIS A 66 -0.63 -4.58 9.19
C HIS A 66 -1.04 -6.04 8.92
N VAL A 67 -2.33 -6.36 8.95
CA VAL A 67 -2.81 -7.73 8.74
C VAL A 67 -3.09 -7.95 7.25
N ALA A 68 -2.37 -8.88 6.64
CA ALA A 68 -2.56 -9.23 5.22
C ALA A 68 -3.85 -10.07 5.03
N PRO A 69 -4.54 -9.96 3.87
CA PRO A 69 -5.76 -10.73 3.58
C PRO A 69 -5.60 -12.26 3.65
N ILE A 70 -4.38 -12.78 3.49
CA ILE A 70 -4.09 -14.21 3.59
C ILE A 70 -3.98 -14.72 5.04
N HIS A 71 -3.97 -13.81 6.02
CA HIS A 71 -3.84 -14.19 7.43
C HIS A 71 -5.18 -14.77 7.95
N PRO A 72 -5.18 -15.87 8.74
CA PRO A 72 -6.42 -16.49 9.23
C PRO A 72 -7.32 -15.56 10.05
N GLU A 73 -6.71 -14.61 10.75
CA GLU A 73 -7.41 -13.61 11.59
C GLU A 73 -7.66 -12.29 10.85
N TYR A 74 -7.56 -12.27 9.52
CA TYR A 74 -7.86 -11.07 8.75
C TYR A 74 -9.30 -10.60 9.00
N TYR A 75 -9.42 -9.31 9.30
CA TYR A 75 -10.70 -8.64 9.44
C TYR A 75 -10.66 -7.32 8.68
N PRO A 76 -11.56 -7.09 7.71
CA PRO A 76 -11.56 -5.87 6.91
C PRO A 76 -11.91 -4.67 7.79
N LEU A 77 -11.03 -3.67 7.82
CA LEU A 77 -11.27 -2.40 8.50
C LEU A 77 -11.88 -1.38 7.54
N PRO A 78 -12.57 -0.34 8.05
CA PRO A 78 -13.01 0.77 7.22
C PRO A 78 -11.84 1.39 6.45
N LYS A 79 -11.96 1.41 5.11
CA LYS A 79 -10.92 1.95 4.23
C LYS A 79 -10.72 3.44 4.49
N LYS A 80 -9.46 3.87 4.38
CA LYS A 80 -9.10 5.29 4.36
C LYS A 80 -9.14 5.74 2.90
N GLU A 81 -10.25 6.36 2.52
CA GLU A 81 -10.42 6.94 1.20
C GLU A 81 -9.46 8.12 1.01
N ARG A 82 -9.01 8.29 -0.24
CA ARG A 82 -8.17 9.42 -0.60
C ARG A 82 -8.97 10.71 -0.55
N ASP A 83 -8.42 11.72 0.11
CA ASP A 83 -8.93 13.08 0.13
C ASP A 83 -7.76 14.05 0.01
N ALA A 84 -7.61 14.65 -1.17
CA ALA A 84 -6.55 15.60 -1.45
C ALA A 84 -6.82 16.99 -0.86
N ALA A 85 -8.05 17.27 -0.41
CA ALA A 85 -8.44 18.53 0.21
C ALA A 85 -8.34 18.50 1.74
N VAL A 86 -7.94 17.36 2.33
CA VAL A 86 -7.73 17.22 3.77
C VAL A 86 -6.69 18.24 4.27
N VAL A 87 -7.01 18.93 5.37
CA VAL A 87 -6.15 19.93 5.99
C VAL A 87 -5.62 19.40 7.33
N ALA A 88 -4.33 19.59 7.59
CA ALA A 88 -3.65 19.20 8.83
C ALA A 88 -3.84 20.22 9.97
#